data_AF-A0A167BYI0-F1
#
_entry.id   AF-A0A167BYI0-F1
#
_cell.length_a   1.000
_cell.length_b   1.000
_cell.length_c   1.000
_cell.angle_alpha   90.00
_cell.angle_beta   90.00
_cell.angle_gamma   90.00
#
_symmetry.space_group_name_H-M   'P 1'
#
loop_
_entity.id
_entity.type
_entity.pdbx_description
1 polymer ?
#
loop_
_entity_poly.entity_id
_entity_poly.type
_entity_poly.pdbx_seq_one_letter_code
_entity_poly.pdbx_strand_id
1 'polypeptide(L)' 'MFGIFKSNPSKKLRKSHSILLEKAMHAQRNGDIRGYAMLTAEADSLWQEIQRIEKQN' A
#
# COMPACT_ATOMS: atom_id res chain seq x y z
N MET A 1 9.95 19.63 -23.72
CA MET A 1 8.83 18.71 -23.38
C MET A 1 9.27 17.82 -22.21
N PHE A 2 9.36 18.38 -20.99
CA PHE A 2 9.84 17.69 -19.79
C PHE A 2 8.91 17.98 -18.60
N GLY A 3 7.71 17.42 -18.63
CA GLY A 3 6.70 17.55 -17.56
C GLY A 3 6.59 16.32 -16.66
N ILE A 4 7.66 15.53 -16.46
CA ILE A 4 7.56 14.15 -15.93
C ILE A 4 8.04 13.98 -14.47
N PHE A 5 8.10 15.06 -13.68
CA PHE A 5 8.47 14.96 -12.26
C PHE A 5 7.49 15.68 -11.32
N LYS A 6 6.19 15.57 -11.57
CA LYS A 6 5.26 15.62 -10.44
C LYS A 6 5.45 14.31 -9.66
N SER A 7 6.41 14.33 -8.74
CA SER A 7 6.59 13.26 -7.75
C SER A 7 5.32 13.23 -6.92
N ASN A 8 4.31 12.47 -7.33
CA ASN A 8 3.13 12.24 -6.52
C ASN A 8 3.62 11.49 -5.28
N PRO A 9 3.63 12.12 -4.09
CA PRO A 9 4.13 11.48 -2.87
C PRO A 9 3.32 10.20 -2.57
N SER A 10 2.04 10.18 -2.96
CA SER A 10 1.17 9.00 -2.86
C SER A 10 1.55 7.84 -3.78
N LYS A 11 2.27 8.06 -4.89
CA LYS A 11 2.62 7.01 -5.85
C LYS A 11 3.55 5.96 -5.24
N LYS A 12 4.53 6.40 -4.42
CA LYS A 12 5.44 5.47 -3.71
C LYS A 12 4.67 4.63 -2.70
N LEU A 13 3.77 5.26 -1.94
CA LEU A 13 2.94 4.59 -0.95
C LEU A 13 1.98 3.59 -1.60
N ARG A 14 1.35 3.94 -2.73
CA ARG A 14 0.49 3.01 -3.50
C ARG A 14 1.23 1.75 -3.96
N LYS A 15 2.51 1.89 -4.35
CA LYS A 15 3.35 0.73 -4.67
C LYS A 15 3.66 -0.13 -3.45
N SER A 16 3.96 0.50 -2.30
CA SER A 16 4.14 -0.25 -1.05
C SER A 16 2.85 -0.97 -0.62
N HIS A 17 1.69 -0.33 -0.81
CA HIS A 17 0.38 -0.92 -0.53
C HIS A 17 0.13 -2.18 -1.36
N SER A 18 0.39 -2.13 -2.67
CA SER A 18 0.21 -3.29 -3.54
C SER A 18 1.13 -4.45 -3.15
N ILE A 19 2.37 -4.16 -2.73
CA ILE A 19 3.31 -5.18 -2.26
C ILE A 19 2.81 -5.84 -0.97
N LEU A 20 2.25 -5.07 -0.03
CA LEU A 20 1.67 -5.61 1.20
C LEU A 20 0.48 -6.52 0.91
N LEU A 21 -0.41 -6.12 0.00
CA LEU A 21 -1.54 -6.95 -0.43
C LEU A 21 -1.09 -8.24 -1.11
N GLU A 22 -0.09 -8.18 -2.00
CA GLU A 22 0.46 -9.36 -2.65
C GLU A 22 1.04 -10.34 -1.62
N LYS A 23 1.81 -9.84 -0.65
CA LYS A 23 2.31 -10.64 0.47
C LYS A 23 1.18 -11.23 1.30
N ALA A 24 0.13 -10.44 1.58
CA ALA A 24 -1.04 -10.92 2.32
C ALA A 24 -1.73 -12.06 1.57
N MET A 25 -1.90 -11.94 0.24
CA MET A 25 -2.46 -13.02 -0.59
C MET A 25 -1.62 -14.30 -0.51
N HIS A 26 -0.29 -14.18 -0.57
CA HIS A 26 0.59 -15.33 -0.39
C HIS A 26 0.47 -15.95 1.00
N ALA A 27 0.42 -15.13 2.06
CA ALA A 27 0.23 -15.59 3.44
C ALA A 27 -1.10 -16.34 3.58
N GLN A 28 -2.19 -15.78 3.04
CA GLN A 28 -3.51 -16.41 3.02
C GLN A 28 -3.49 -17.75 2.28
N ARG A 29 -2.88 -17.81 1.09
CA ARG A 29 -2.78 -19.03 0.28
C ARG A 29 -1.95 -20.12 0.96
N ASN A 30 -0.94 -19.72 1.74
CA ASN A 30 -0.10 -20.63 2.50
C ASN A 30 -0.72 -21.03 3.86
N GLY A 31 -1.89 -20.50 4.21
CA GLY A 31 -2.57 -20.77 5.49
C GLY A 31 -2.01 -20.00 6.68
N ASP A 32 -1.15 -18.99 6.46
CA ASP A 32 -0.65 -18.10 7.51
C ASP A 32 -1.67 -17.00 7.82
N ILE A 33 -2.65 -17.35 8.65
CA ILE A 33 -3.75 -16.45 9.06
C ILE A 33 -3.21 -15.25 9.85
N ARG A 34 -2.18 -15.45 10.69
CA ARG A 34 -1.59 -14.37 11.49
C ARG A 34 -0.83 -13.39 10.62
N GLY A 35 0.01 -13.90 9.70
CA GLY A 35 0.73 -13.10 8.72
C GLY A 35 -0.23 -12.33 7.82
N TYR A 36 -1.28 -12.98 7.31
CA TYR A 36 -2.33 -12.32 6.55
C TYR A 36 -2.95 -11.15 7.34
N ALA A 37 -3.42 -11.40 8.57
CA ALA A 37 -4.05 -10.36 9.39
C ALA A 37 -3.12 -9.16 9.65
N MET A 38 -1.84 -9.41 9.92
CA MET A 38 -0.85 -8.33 10.11
C MET A 38 -0.61 -7.55 8.81
N LEU A 39 -0.37 -8.26 7.69
CA LEU A 39 -0.07 -7.63 6.40
C LEU A 39 -1.26 -6.81 5.87
N THR A 40 -2.48 -7.30 6.07
CA THR A 40 -3.70 -6.57 5.71
C THR A 40 -3.89 -5.34 6.59
N ALA A 41 -3.65 -5.43 7.90
CA ALA A 41 -3.73 -4.27 8.79
C ALA A 41 -2.67 -3.19 8.45
N GLU A 42 -1.47 -3.61 8.06
CA GLU A 42 -0.42 -2.71 7.58
C GLU A 42 -0.81 -2.05 6.26
N ALA A 43 -1.40 -2.81 5.34
CA ALA A 43 -1.93 -2.28 4.08
C ALA A 43 -3.02 -1.23 4.34
N ASP A 44 -3.99 -1.51 5.22
CA ASP A 44 -5.06 -0.57 5.57
C ASP A 44 -4.52 0.72 6.18
N SER A 45 -3.54 0.62 7.07
CA SER A 45 -2.87 1.78 7.68
C SER A 45 -2.19 2.64 6.61
N LEU A 46 -1.51 2.00 5.65
CA LEU A 46 -0.86 2.69 4.54
C LEU A 46 -1.88 3.33 3.59
N TRP A 47 -3.02 2.68 3.37
CA TRP A 47 -4.12 3.24 2.57
C TRP A 47 -4.70 4.50 3.19
N GLN A 48 -4.90 4.52 4.51
CA GLN A 48 -5.33 5.73 5.22
C GLN A 48 -4.33 6.89 5.02
N GLU A 49 -3.03 6.60 5.04
CA GLU A 49 -2.00 7.62 4.80
C GLU A 49 -2.02 8.14 3.36
N ILE A 50 -2.20 7.24 2.37
CA ILE A 50 -2.41 7.62 0.97
C ILE A 50 -3.61 8.57 0.83
N GLN A 51 -4.74 8.23 1.46
CA GLN A 51 -5.96 9.04 1.42
C GLN A 51 -5.74 10.43 2.05
N ARG A 52 -4.98 10.52 3.16
CA ARG A 52 -4.65 11.81 3.80
C ARG A 52 -3.82 12.69 2.87
N ILE A 53 -2.76 12.12 2.28
CA ILE A 53 -1.86 12.84 1.36
C ILE A 53 -2.59 13.28 0.09
N GLU A 54 -3.49 12.45 -0.43
CA GLU A 54 -4.27 12.80 -1.62
C GLU A 54 -5.36 13.84 -1.35
N LYS A 55 -5.90 13.87 -0.12
CA LYS A 55 -6.87 14.89 0.29
C LYS A 55 -6.21 16.25 0.61
N GLN A 56 -4.93 16.25 0.94
CA GLN A 56 -4.14 17.47 1.23
C GLN A 56 -3.52 18.11 -0.02
N ASN A 57 -3.53 17.43 -1.16
CA ASN A 57 -3.08 17.94 -2.47
C ASN A 57 -4.25 18.34 -3.36
#